data_AF-A0A8T0FQL3-F1
#
_entry.id   AF-A0A8T0FQL3-F1
#
_cell.length_a   1.000
_cell.length_b   1.000
_cell.length_c   1.000
_cell.angle_alpha   90.00
_cell.angle_beta   90.00
_cell.angle_gamma   90.00
#
_symmetry.space_group_name_H-M   'P 1'
#
loop_
_entity.id
_entity.type
_entity.pdbx_description
1 polymer ?
#
loop_
_entity_poly.entity_id
_entity_poly.type
_entity_poly.pdbx_seq_one_letter_code
_entity_poly.pdbx_strand_id
1 'polypeptide(L)'
;MDLKAQKAQRRVLRTAFTLIANKIESELKNDVVDLGKISLLQVQLNDRYLRLEAVQEAVSGALLQLEDDGREFETDFTEAEGYRERYLEYYSLIDKKLKETVISEVPDTPRKFKLPKLELRKFDGDPKEFLSFWSQFQKIHDDQDIPDEDKMQYLVASVEPKSKAERLILSFPATAANYPKAVTQLKERFGREDLLVQIYVRDLLTMVMKNAVSSRAKTDLSRLYDELEGKLRALESLGRKKEKFGGFLVPPG
;
A
#
# COMPACT_ATOMS: atom_id res chain seq x y z
N MET A 1 -33.52 7.94 22.28
CA MET A 1 -33.85 6.59 22.82
C MET A 1 -33.90 6.70 24.34
N ASP A 2 -34.65 5.82 25.00
CA ASP A 2 -34.67 5.72 26.46
C ASP A 2 -33.27 5.35 26.99
N LEU A 3 -32.73 6.16 27.92
CA LEU A 3 -31.42 5.95 28.56
C LEU A 3 -31.30 4.55 29.16
N LYS A 4 -32.39 4.01 29.72
CA LYS A 4 -32.42 2.66 30.28
C LYS A 4 -32.23 1.59 29.21
N ALA A 5 -32.87 1.75 28.05
CA ALA A 5 -32.70 0.86 26.91
C ALA A 5 -31.27 0.93 26.34
N GLN A 6 -30.69 2.12 26.24
CA GLN A 6 -29.31 2.30 25.78
C GLN A 6 -28.29 1.65 26.74
N LYS A 7 -28.46 1.84 28.05
CA LYS A 7 -27.63 1.17 29.08
C LYS A 7 -27.75 -0.35 29.01
N ALA A 8 -28.96 -0.89 28.76
CA ALA A 8 -29.16 -2.32 28.58
C ALA A 8 -28.45 -2.85 27.32
N GLN A 9 -28.57 -2.16 26.19
CA GLN A 9 -27.88 -2.50 24.95
C GLN A 9 -26.36 -2.45 25.12
N ARG A 10 -25.85 -1.41 25.78
CA ARG A 10 -24.42 -1.27 26.09
C ARG A 10 -23.91 -2.45 26.91
N ARG A 11 -24.66 -2.87 27.93
CA ARG A 11 -24.28 -4.02 28.77
C ARG A 11 -24.09 -5.29 27.93
N VAL A 12 -25.00 -5.57 27.00
CA VAL A 12 -24.89 -6.71 26.08
C VAL A 12 -23.63 -6.60 25.21
N LEU A 13 -23.34 -5.42 24.67
CA LEU A 13 -22.15 -5.19 23.85
C LEU A 13 -20.84 -5.28 24.64
N ARG A 14 -20.80 -4.79 25.89
CA ARG A 14 -19.67 -4.98 26.80
C ARG A 14 -19.40 -6.47 27.03
N THR A 15 -20.43 -7.26 27.30
CA THR A 15 -20.29 -8.73 27.42
C THR A 15 -19.78 -9.37 26.13
N ALA A 16 -20.33 -8.98 24.98
CA ALA A 16 -19.88 -9.50 23.69
C ALA A 16 -18.42 -9.15 23.38
N PHE A 17 -17.99 -7.92 23.70
CA PHE A 17 -16.60 -7.48 23.59
C PHE A 17 -15.70 -8.32 24.48
N THR A 18 -16.02 -8.48 25.76
CA THR A 18 -15.23 -9.28 26.71
C THR A 18 -15.10 -10.74 26.25
N LEU A 19 -16.15 -11.32 25.67
CA LEU A 19 -16.08 -12.69 25.13
C LEU A 19 -15.09 -12.82 23.97
N ILE A 20 -15.02 -11.84 23.07
CA ILE A 20 -14.04 -11.84 21.97
C ILE A 20 -12.63 -11.58 22.50
N ALA A 21 -12.47 -10.62 23.41
CA ALA A 21 -11.20 -10.35 24.09
C ALA A 21 -10.63 -11.61 24.77
N ASN A 22 -11.45 -12.36 25.50
CA ASN A 22 -11.02 -13.60 26.15
C ASN A 22 -10.64 -14.69 25.14
N LYS A 23 -11.33 -14.77 23.99
CA LYS A 23 -10.94 -15.68 22.90
C LYS A 23 -9.58 -15.30 22.31
N ILE A 24 -9.36 -14.01 22.10
CA ILE A 24 -8.05 -13.49 21.64
C ILE A 24 -6.96 -13.85 22.64
N GLU A 25 -7.18 -13.62 23.93
CA GLU A 25 -6.21 -14.02 24.96
C GLU A 25 -5.92 -15.53 24.92
N SER A 26 -6.95 -16.37 24.78
CA SER A 26 -6.74 -17.82 24.72
C SER A 26 -5.93 -18.23 23.49
N GLU A 27 -6.16 -17.59 22.34
CA GLU A 27 -5.37 -17.85 21.13
C GLU A 27 -3.94 -17.33 21.22
N LEU A 28 -3.74 -16.17 21.84
CA LEU A 28 -2.41 -15.59 22.05
C LEU A 28 -1.56 -16.38 23.06
N LYS A 29 -2.19 -17.16 23.94
CA LYS A 29 -1.52 -18.03 24.93
C LYS A 29 -1.16 -19.41 24.38
N ASN A 30 -1.63 -19.78 23.19
CA ASN A 30 -1.33 -21.07 22.58
C ASN A 30 0.12 -21.12 22.05
N ASP A 31 0.79 -22.27 22.20
CA ASP A 31 2.16 -22.50 21.70
C ASP A 31 2.26 -22.34 20.17
N VAL A 32 1.18 -22.68 19.46
CA VAL A 32 1.03 -22.44 18.02
C VAL A 32 -0.19 -21.55 17.83
N VAL A 33 0.07 -20.33 17.36
CA VAL A 33 -0.98 -19.32 17.13
C VAL A 33 -1.57 -19.50 15.73
N ASP A 34 -2.88 -19.74 15.64
CA ASP A 34 -3.59 -19.76 14.36
C ASP A 34 -3.84 -18.32 13.87
N LEU A 35 -3.02 -17.86 12.93
CA LEU A 35 -3.08 -16.50 12.38
C LEU A 35 -4.39 -16.21 11.65
N GLY A 36 -4.98 -17.20 10.98
CA GLY A 36 -6.27 -17.04 10.31
C GLY A 36 -7.38 -16.82 11.33
N LYS A 37 -7.33 -17.55 12.44
CA LYS A 37 -8.24 -17.38 13.57
C LYS A 37 -8.02 -16.05 14.30
N ILE A 38 -6.78 -15.63 14.53
CA ILE A 38 -6.45 -14.32 15.12
C ILE A 38 -6.94 -13.18 14.23
N SER A 39 -6.73 -13.25 12.92
CA SER A 39 -7.22 -12.23 11.98
C SER A 39 -8.75 -12.15 11.99
N LEU A 40 -9.44 -13.30 11.99
CA LEU A 40 -10.90 -13.32 12.13
C LEU A 40 -11.36 -12.72 13.47
N LEU A 41 -10.68 -13.06 14.57
CA LEU A 41 -10.98 -12.50 15.89
C LEU A 41 -10.72 -10.99 15.96
N GLN A 42 -9.72 -10.47 15.23
CA GLN A 42 -9.45 -9.04 15.11
C GLN A 42 -10.61 -8.31 14.44
N VAL A 43 -11.11 -8.83 13.32
CA VAL A 43 -12.27 -8.26 12.62
C VAL A 43 -13.50 -8.27 13.54
N GLN A 44 -13.70 -9.36 14.28
CA GLN A 44 -14.80 -9.46 15.25
C GLN A 44 -14.64 -8.48 16.41
N LEU A 45 -13.43 -8.31 16.95
CA LEU A 45 -13.14 -7.36 18.02
C LEU A 45 -13.47 -5.94 17.58
N ASN A 46 -13.02 -5.54 16.39
CA ASN A 46 -13.29 -4.22 15.82
C ASN A 46 -14.79 -3.96 15.63
N ASP A 47 -15.55 -4.92 15.06
CA ASP A 47 -17.00 -4.78 14.92
C ASP A 47 -17.70 -4.61 16.27
N ARG A 48 -17.33 -5.40 17.29
CA ARG A 48 -17.94 -5.29 18.62
C ARG A 48 -17.59 -3.98 19.31
N TYR A 49 -16.34 -3.54 19.20
CA TYR A 49 -15.88 -2.29 19.78
C TYR A 49 -16.57 -1.07 19.16
N LEU A 50 -16.64 -0.98 17.82
CA LEU A 50 -17.32 0.14 17.14
C LEU A 50 -18.80 0.23 17.51
N ARG A 51 -19.50 -0.91 17.61
CA ARG A 51 -20.89 -0.92 18.07
C ARG A 51 -21.01 -0.49 19.53
N LEU A 52 -20.08 -0.90 20.39
CA LEU A 52 -20.05 -0.52 21.79
C LEU A 52 -19.81 0.98 21.95
N GLU A 53 -18.86 1.54 21.21
CA GLU A 53 -18.50 2.96 21.20
C GLU A 53 -19.67 3.83 20.75
N ALA A 54 -20.38 3.45 19.68
CA ALA A 54 -21.57 4.18 19.23
C ALA A 54 -22.68 4.23 20.28
N VAL A 55 -22.92 3.12 21.00
CA VAL A 55 -23.92 3.10 22.10
C VAL A 55 -23.39 3.87 23.32
N GLN A 56 -22.09 3.81 23.59
CA GLN A 56 -21.45 4.55 24.67
C GLN A 56 -21.58 6.06 24.46
N GLU A 57 -21.32 6.58 23.25
CA GLU A 57 -21.52 8.00 22.93
C GLU A 57 -22.97 8.44 23.15
N ALA A 58 -23.93 7.59 22.77
CA ALA A 58 -25.35 7.87 22.96
C ALA A 58 -25.74 7.89 24.45
N VAL A 59 -25.15 7.03 25.29
CA VAL A 59 -25.34 7.04 26.75
C VAL A 59 -24.68 8.28 27.37
N SER A 60 -23.44 8.58 27.00
CA SER A 60 -22.72 9.77 27.48
C SER A 60 -23.48 11.05 27.13
N GLY A 61 -23.99 11.17 25.91
CA GLY A 61 -24.82 12.30 25.49
C GLY A 61 -26.11 12.43 26.29
N ALA A 62 -26.77 11.32 26.63
CA ALA A 62 -27.97 11.32 27.46
C ALA A 62 -27.68 11.62 28.94
N LEU A 63 -26.56 11.17 29.49
CA LEU A 63 -26.13 11.49 30.85
C LEU A 63 -25.80 12.98 31.01
N LEU A 64 -25.22 13.63 29.99
CA LEU A 64 -24.96 15.08 29.99
C LEU A 64 -26.24 15.94 29.99
N GLN A 65 -27.39 15.36 29.64
CA GLN A 65 -28.69 16.06 29.67
C GLN A 65 -29.40 15.91 31.02
N LEU A 66 -28.86 15.10 31.94
CA LEU A 66 -29.41 14.99 33.28
C LEU A 66 -28.97 16.18 34.12
N GLU A 67 -29.92 16.83 34.80
CA GLU A 67 -29.63 17.84 35.83
C GLU A 67 -29.20 17.11 37.11
N ASP A 68 -27.96 16.63 37.12
CA ASP A 68 -27.29 16.00 38.27
C ASP A 68 -25.92 16.67 38.50
N ASP A 69 -25.25 16.31 39.59
CA ASP A 69 -23.90 16.79 39.93
C ASP A 69 -22.78 16.21 39.05
N GLY A 70 -23.12 15.44 38.02
CA GLY A 70 -22.18 14.92 37.03
C GLY A 70 -21.41 13.67 37.47
N ARG A 71 -21.58 13.20 38.71
CA ARG A 71 -20.87 12.01 39.21
C ARG A 71 -21.17 10.75 38.41
N GLU A 72 -22.42 10.59 37.96
CA GLU A 72 -22.81 9.45 37.14
C GLU A 72 -22.10 9.46 35.78
N PHE A 73 -21.98 10.63 35.14
CA PHE A 73 -21.23 10.79 33.89
C PHE A 73 -19.75 10.48 34.07
N GLU A 74 -19.12 11.01 35.12
CA GLU A 74 -17.69 10.80 35.38
C GLU A 74 -17.35 9.33 35.62
N THR A 75 -18.19 8.64 36.40
CA THR A 75 -18.06 7.19 36.64
C THR A 75 -18.22 6.41 35.33
N ASP A 76 -19.23 6.76 34.53
CA ASP A 76 -19.53 6.12 33.26
C ASP A 76 -18.41 6.31 32.23
N PHE A 77 -17.86 7.52 32.16
CA PHE A 77 -16.73 7.88 31.30
C PHE A 77 -15.48 7.07 31.67
N THR A 78 -15.16 6.98 32.96
CA THR A 78 -14.01 6.21 33.44
C THR A 78 -14.15 4.72 33.11
N GLU A 79 -15.35 4.15 33.27
CA GLU A 79 -15.60 2.77 32.86
C GLU A 79 -15.43 2.59 31.34
N ALA A 80 -15.91 3.54 30.53
CA ALA A 80 -15.82 3.47 29.08
C ALA A 80 -14.36 3.48 28.60
N GLU A 81 -13.53 4.32 29.19
CA GLU A 81 -12.10 4.39 28.87
C GLU A 81 -11.38 3.06 29.18
N GLY A 82 -11.75 2.35 30.25
CA GLY A 82 -11.22 1.02 30.51
C GLY A 82 -11.51 -0.02 29.41
N TYR A 83 -12.62 0.10 28.68
CA TYR A 83 -12.88 -0.75 27.51
C TYR A 83 -12.09 -0.29 26.27
N ARG A 84 -11.90 1.02 26.09
CA ARG A 84 -11.08 1.59 25.01
C ARG A 84 -9.61 1.20 25.16
N GLU A 85 -9.05 1.31 26.36
CA GLU A 85 -7.67 0.89 26.66
C GLU A 85 -7.46 -0.59 26.35
N ARG A 86 -8.36 -1.47 26.83
CA ARG A 86 -8.33 -2.91 26.53
C ARG A 86 -8.41 -3.19 25.03
N TYR A 87 -9.26 -2.47 24.30
CA TYR A 87 -9.36 -2.62 22.85
C TYR A 87 -8.03 -2.28 22.16
N LEU A 88 -7.43 -1.13 22.52
CA LEU A 88 -6.14 -0.70 21.97
C LEU A 88 -5.02 -1.67 22.31
N GLU A 89 -5.01 -2.23 23.53
CA GLU A 89 -4.06 -3.25 23.95
C GLU A 89 -4.15 -4.49 23.07
N TYR A 90 -5.36 -5.09 22.91
CA TYR A 90 -5.51 -6.27 22.06
C TYR A 90 -5.25 -5.96 20.58
N TYR A 91 -5.65 -4.80 20.09
CA TYR A 91 -5.37 -4.38 18.71
C TYR A 91 -3.86 -4.33 18.46
N SER A 92 -3.11 -3.71 19.38
CA SER A 92 -1.65 -3.63 19.32
C SER A 92 -0.99 -5.01 19.42
N LEU A 93 -1.44 -5.87 20.34
CA LEU A 93 -0.90 -7.22 20.49
C LEU A 93 -1.14 -8.09 19.25
N ILE A 94 -2.34 -8.02 18.66
CA ILE A 94 -2.68 -8.74 17.44
C ILE A 94 -1.85 -8.22 16.26
N ASP A 95 -1.78 -6.91 16.08
CA ASP A 95 -1.01 -6.29 14.99
C ASP A 95 0.47 -6.65 15.10
N LYS A 96 1.03 -6.58 16.32
CA LYS A 96 2.38 -7.05 16.61
C LYS A 96 2.56 -8.53 16.29
N LYS A 97 1.60 -9.40 16.64
CA LYS A 97 1.71 -10.84 16.34
C LYS A 97 1.61 -11.17 14.86
N LEU A 98 0.72 -10.51 14.13
CA LEU A 98 0.60 -10.64 12.68
C LEU A 98 1.87 -10.11 11.97
N LYS A 99 2.50 -9.06 12.50
CA LYS A 99 3.77 -8.52 11.97
C LYS A 99 5.01 -9.33 12.38
N GLU A 100 5.06 -9.84 13.61
CA GLU A 100 6.11 -10.75 14.09
C GLU A 100 6.16 -12.04 13.24
N THR A 101 5.02 -12.49 12.72
CA THR A 101 4.97 -13.60 11.76
C THR A 101 5.30 -13.20 10.34
N VAL A 102 5.11 -11.95 9.90
CA VAL A 102 5.67 -11.49 8.61
C VAL A 102 7.21 -11.43 8.64
N ILE A 103 7.82 -11.24 9.82
CA ILE A 103 9.29 -11.22 10.00
C ILE A 103 9.84 -12.62 10.37
N SER A 104 9.07 -13.49 11.02
CA SER A 104 9.47 -14.87 11.37
C SER A 104 8.95 -15.96 10.43
N GLU A 105 8.05 -15.64 9.50
CA GLU A 105 7.66 -16.54 8.42
C GLU A 105 8.54 -16.34 7.18
N VAL A 106 9.78 -16.79 7.31
CA VAL A 106 10.40 -17.55 6.22
C VAL A 106 10.47 -19.02 6.63
N PRO A 107 9.35 -19.78 6.72
CA PRO A 107 9.45 -21.22 6.59
C PRO A 107 9.56 -21.47 5.09
N ASP A 108 10.66 -22.10 4.70
CA ASP A 108 10.81 -22.75 3.40
C ASP A 108 9.78 -23.89 3.30
N THR A 109 8.49 -23.54 3.19
CA THR A 109 7.49 -24.46 2.65
C THR A 109 7.72 -24.44 1.14
N PRO A 110 8.02 -25.59 0.52
CA PRO A 110 8.16 -25.64 -0.92
C PRO A 110 6.78 -25.30 -1.48
N ARG A 111 6.64 -24.06 -1.97
CA ARG A 111 5.54 -23.68 -2.83
C ARG A 111 5.42 -24.83 -3.83
N LYS A 112 4.26 -25.50 -3.89
CA LYS A 112 3.99 -26.59 -4.86
C LYS A 112 4.24 -26.15 -6.31
N PHE A 113 4.40 -24.83 -6.51
CA PHE A 113 5.05 -24.22 -7.66
C PHE A 113 6.22 -23.36 -7.19
N LYS A 114 7.45 -23.73 -7.57
CA LYS A 114 8.59 -22.82 -7.49
C LYS A 114 8.34 -21.68 -8.47
N LEU A 115 7.74 -20.58 -7.99
CA LEU A 115 7.73 -19.33 -8.73
C LEU A 115 9.20 -18.94 -8.98
N PRO A 116 9.57 -18.52 -10.20
CA PRO A 116 10.90 -17.97 -10.44
C PRO A 116 11.20 -16.94 -9.36
N LYS A 117 12.40 -16.98 -8.78
CA LYS A 117 12.85 -15.91 -7.88
C LYS A 117 12.71 -14.61 -8.66
N LEU A 118 11.90 -13.69 -8.13
CA LEU A 118 11.69 -12.40 -8.77
C LEU A 118 13.01 -11.62 -8.61
N GLU A 119 13.86 -11.67 -9.62
CA GLU A 119 15.06 -10.87 -9.65
C GLU A 119 14.67 -9.40 -9.77
N LEU A 120 15.28 -8.54 -8.95
CA LEU A 120 15.09 -7.10 -9.08
C LEU A 120 15.52 -6.69 -10.48
N ARG A 121 14.56 -6.14 -11.23
CA ARG A 121 14.82 -5.63 -12.57
C ARG A 121 15.98 -4.64 -12.51
N LYS A 122 17.02 -4.90 -13.30
CA LYS A 122 18.15 -4.00 -13.45
C LYS A 122 17.71 -2.78 -14.25
N PHE A 123 18.14 -1.61 -13.81
CA PHE A 123 17.88 -0.34 -14.48
C PHE A 123 19.17 0.26 -15.01
N ASP A 124 19.20 0.55 -16.30
CA ASP A 124 20.35 1.09 -17.01
C ASP A 124 20.34 2.64 -17.09
N GLY A 125 19.20 3.26 -16.78
CA GLY A 125 18.99 4.69 -16.91
C GLY A 125 18.33 5.11 -18.23
N ASP A 126 17.67 4.22 -18.96
CA ASP A 126 16.70 4.60 -20.00
C ASP A 126 15.40 5.08 -19.34
N PRO A 127 15.01 6.36 -19.49
CA PRO A 127 13.73 6.85 -18.98
C PRO A 127 12.52 6.01 -19.40
N LYS A 128 12.53 5.37 -20.58
CA LYS A 128 11.40 4.53 -21.05
C LYS A 128 11.12 3.35 -20.12
N GLU A 129 12.17 2.77 -19.56
CA GLU A 129 12.07 1.64 -18.65
C GLU A 129 11.84 2.08 -17.19
N PHE A 130 11.89 3.38 -16.91
CA PHE A 130 11.80 3.91 -15.55
C PHE A 130 10.50 3.52 -14.85
N LEU A 131 9.35 3.60 -15.52
CA LEU A 131 8.06 3.25 -14.91
C LEU A 131 8.01 1.77 -14.52
N SER A 132 8.50 0.91 -15.40
CA SER A 132 8.55 -0.53 -15.18
C SER A 132 9.53 -0.89 -14.06
N PHE A 133 10.68 -0.21 -13.99
CA PHE A 133 11.62 -0.34 -12.88
C PHE A 133 11.02 0.16 -11.56
N TRP A 134 10.52 1.39 -11.54
CA TRP A 134 10.02 2.04 -10.34
C TRP A 134 8.83 1.31 -9.75
N SER A 135 7.92 0.76 -10.57
CA SER A 135 6.79 -0.05 -10.07
C SER A 135 7.20 -1.28 -9.27
N GLN A 136 8.38 -1.85 -9.54
CA GLN A 136 8.93 -2.96 -8.77
C GLN A 136 9.71 -2.45 -7.55
N PHE A 137 10.56 -1.45 -7.76
CA PHE A 137 11.42 -0.90 -6.70
C PHE A 137 10.64 -0.12 -5.63
N GLN A 138 9.49 0.45 -5.99
CA GLN A 138 8.64 1.22 -5.08
C GLN A 138 8.22 0.42 -3.86
N LYS A 139 8.01 -0.90 -4.00
CA LYS A 139 7.67 -1.75 -2.86
C LYS A 139 8.77 -1.76 -1.80
N ILE A 140 10.05 -1.75 -2.23
CA ILE A 140 11.20 -1.64 -1.32
C ILE A 140 11.30 -0.23 -0.76
N HIS A 141 11.02 0.79 -1.57
CA HIS A 141 11.08 2.19 -1.14
C HIS A 141 10.05 2.51 -0.05
N ASP A 142 8.81 2.05 -0.23
CA ASP A 142 7.66 2.37 0.63
C ASP A 142 7.60 1.48 1.89
N ASP A 143 8.38 0.40 1.93
CA ASP A 143 8.47 -0.50 3.09
C ASP A 143 9.17 0.20 4.27
N GLN A 144 8.45 0.39 5.38
CA GLN A 144 8.98 1.06 6.57
C GLN A 144 9.86 0.14 7.45
N ASP A 145 9.79 -1.18 7.24
CA ASP A 145 10.54 -2.16 8.02
C ASP A 145 11.97 -2.34 7.47
N ILE A 146 12.24 -1.86 6.25
CA ILE A 146 13.59 -1.87 5.65
C ILE A 146 14.33 -0.58 6.02
N PRO A 147 15.48 -0.64 6.71
CA PRO A 147 16.32 0.53 6.97
C PRO A 147 16.81 1.18 5.68
N ASP A 148 16.97 2.51 5.69
CA ASP A 148 17.48 3.26 4.53
C ASP A 148 18.87 2.80 4.05
N GLU A 149 19.70 2.25 4.95
CA GLU A 149 20.98 1.63 4.58
C GLU A 149 20.79 0.42 3.66
N ASP A 150 19.86 -0.48 4.02
CA ASP A 150 19.55 -1.66 3.24
C ASP A 150 18.84 -1.27 1.93
N LYS A 151 17.95 -0.28 1.96
CA LYS A 151 17.33 0.27 0.74
C LYS A 151 18.37 0.86 -0.21
N MET A 152 19.43 1.48 0.30
CA MET A 152 20.55 1.97 -0.53
C MET A 152 21.31 0.81 -1.18
N GLN A 153 21.56 -0.28 -0.45
CA GLN A 153 22.19 -1.48 -1.01
C GLN A 153 21.32 -2.13 -2.08
N TYR A 154 20.01 -2.25 -1.84
CA TYR A 154 19.06 -2.71 -2.86
C TYR A 154 19.05 -1.81 -4.10
N LEU A 155 19.13 -0.48 -3.92
CA LEU A 155 19.18 0.46 -5.04
C LEU A 155 20.45 0.28 -5.87
N VAL A 156 21.61 0.14 -5.24
CA VAL A 156 22.89 -0.18 -5.89
C VAL A 156 22.81 -1.53 -6.59
N ALA A 157 22.17 -2.52 -5.98
CA ALA A 157 21.97 -3.83 -6.59
C ALA A 157 20.95 -3.81 -7.73
N SER A 158 20.11 -2.78 -7.86
CA SER A 158 19.05 -2.72 -8.87
C SER A 158 19.42 -1.90 -10.10
N VAL A 159 20.66 -1.41 -10.19
CA VAL A 159 21.18 -0.72 -11.38
C VAL A 159 22.09 -1.65 -12.19
N GLU A 160 22.12 -1.45 -13.50
CA GLU A 160 22.96 -2.24 -14.39
C GLU A 160 24.41 -1.73 -14.37
N PRO A 161 25.43 -2.61 -14.35
CA PRO A 161 26.82 -2.19 -14.40
C PRO A 161 27.16 -1.35 -15.64
N LYS A 162 28.04 -0.37 -15.49
CA LYS A 162 28.51 0.58 -16.52
C LYS A 162 27.40 1.47 -17.10
N SER A 163 26.27 1.58 -16.44
CA SER A 163 25.08 2.27 -16.94
C SER A 163 25.03 3.76 -16.54
N LYS A 164 24.01 4.49 -17.02
CA LYS A 164 23.78 5.88 -16.58
C LYS A 164 23.17 5.92 -15.18
N ALA A 165 22.32 4.95 -14.86
CA ALA A 165 21.73 4.81 -13.54
C ALA A 165 22.80 4.47 -12.50
N GLU A 166 23.70 3.52 -12.78
CA GLU A 166 24.79 3.18 -11.86
C GLU A 166 25.69 4.37 -11.56
N ARG A 167 26.10 5.12 -12.58
CA ARG A 167 26.91 6.34 -12.40
C ARG A 167 26.23 7.39 -11.52
N LEU A 168 24.90 7.50 -11.58
CA LEU A 168 24.15 8.39 -10.70
C LEU A 168 24.11 7.82 -9.27
N ILE A 169 23.73 6.57 -9.09
CA ILE A 169 23.54 5.97 -7.77
C ILE A 169 24.87 5.87 -7.01
N LEU A 170 25.95 5.44 -7.67
CA LEU A 170 27.29 5.35 -7.08
C LEU A 170 27.96 6.72 -6.85
N SER A 171 27.37 7.83 -7.34
CA SER A 171 27.85 9.17 -6.99
C SER A 171 27.49 9.57 -5.55
N PHE A 172 26.54 8.85 -4.93
CA PHE A 172 26.22 8.98 -3.53
C PHE A 172 26.97 7.91 -2.73
N PRO A 173 27.64 8.26 -1.62
CA PRO A 173 28.13 7.25 -0.69
C PRO A 173 26.99 6.33 -0.25
N ALA A 174 27.23 5.02 -0.23
CA ALA A 174 26.24 4.01 0.12
C ALA A 174 25.95 4.01 1.63
N THR A 175 25.25 5.03 2.10
CA THR A 175 24.89 5.22 3.51
C THR A 175 23.41 5.56 3.63
N ALA A 176 22.79 5.25 4.78
CA ALA A 176 21.39 5.55 5.06
C ALA A 176 21.02 7.02 4.79
N ALA A 177 21.84 7.96 5.28
CA ALA A 177 21.60 9.40 5.14
C ALA A 177 21.56 9.90 3.69
N ASN A 178 22.13 9.15 2.74
CA ASN A 178 22.17 9.52 1.34
C ASN A 178 21.10 8.82 0.49
N TYR A 179 20.42 7.79 1.02
CA TYR A 179 19.37 7.09 0.30
C TYR A 179 18.25 8.03 -0.19
N PRO A 180 17.65 8.91 0.64
CA PRO A 180 16.61 9.81 0.16
C PRO A 180 17.09 10.74 -0.96
N LYS A 181 18.36 11.18 -0.91
CA LYS A 181 18.98 12.04 -1.92
C LYS A 181 19.18 11.29 -3.24
N ALA A 182 19.65 10.05 -3.17
CA ALA A 182 19.86 9.19 -4.33
C ALA A 182 18.53 8.90 -5.04
N VAL A 183 17.47 8.56 -4.29
CA VAL A 183 16.13 8.31 -4.86
C VAL A 183 15.53 9.57 -5.48
N THR A 184 15.67 10.72 -4.81
CA THR A 184 15.17 12.00 -5.34
C THR A 184 15.82 12.30 -6.69
N GLN A 185 17.14 12.20 -6.77
CA GLN A 185 17.89 12.46 -8.01
C GLN A 185 17.61 11.43 -9.10
N LEU A 186 17.37 10.17 -8.74
CA LEU A 186 16.94 9.13 -9.68
C LEU A 186 15.59 9.50 -10.32
N LYS A 187 14.61 9.92 -9.52
CA LYS A 187 13.28 10.37 -10.01
C LYS A 187 13.40 11.63 -10.85
N GLU A 188 14.17 12.63 -10.43
CA GLU A 188 14.37 13.88 -11.18
C GLU A 188 15.06 13.65 -12.53
N ARG A 189 15.99 12.70 -12.60
CA ARG A 189 16.76 12.46 -13.83
C ARG A 189 16.04 11.55 -14.82
N PHE A 190 15.34 10.53 -14.35
CA PHE A 190 14.77 9.49 -15.21
C PHE A 190 13.24 9.34 -15.11
N GLY A 191 12.63 9.81 -14.03
CA GLY A 191 11.20 9.66 -13.73
C GLY A 191 10.34 10.89 -13.95
N ARG A 192 10.88 11.94 -14.55
CA ARG A 192 10.16 13.17 -14.86
C ARG A 192 9.00 12.92 -15.82
N GLU A 193 7.77 13.09 -15.33
CA GLU A 193 6.55 12.82 -16.09
C GLU A 193 6.48 13.60 -17.41
N ASP A 194 6.90 14.86 -17.43
CA ASP A 194 6.96 15.72 -18.61
C ASP A 194 7.92 15.18 -19.68
N LEU A 195 9.10 14.72 -19.26
CA LEU A 195 10.08 14.08 -20.13
C LEU A 195 9.56 12.74 -20.67
N LEU A 196 8.95 11.92 -19.81
CA LEU A 196 8.39 10.63 -20.20
C LEU A 196 7.28 10.79 -21.24
N VAL A 197 6.35 11.74 -21.02
CA VAL A 197 5.31 12.07 -21.99
C VAL A 197 5.92 12.50 -23.33
N GLN A 198 6.93 13.37 -23.33
CA GLN A 198 7.59 13.81 -24.57
C GLN A 198 8.25 12.65 -25.31
N ILE A 199 8.90 11.73 -24.59
CA ILE A 199 9.54 10.55 -25.16
C ILE A 199 8.49 9.63 -25.80
N TYR A 200 7.41 9.29 -25.08
CA TYR A 200 6.35 8.43 -25.59
C TYR A 200 5.64 9.04 -26.82
N VAL A 201 5.37 10.35 -26.80
CA VAL A 201 4.77 11.07 -27.94
C VAL A 201 5.72 11.08 -29.14
N ARG A 202 7.01 11.37 -28.96
CA ARG A 202 8.00 11.36 -30.05
C ARG A 202 8.15 9.96 -30.64
N ASP A 203 8.16 8.94 -29.81
CA ASP A 203 8.20 7.54 -30.24
C ASP A 203 6.95 7.13 -31.02
N LEU A 204 5.78 7.65 -30.64
CA LEU A 204 4.52 7.42 -31.34
C LEU A 204 4.51 8.12 -32.71
N LEU A 205 4.94 9.38 -32.77
CA LEU A 205 5.09 10.12 -34.02
C LEU A 205 6.11 9.46 -34.97
N THR A 206 7.24 9.02 -34.43
CA THR A 206 8.29 8.32 -35.21
C THR A 206 7.75 7.01 -35.79
N MET A 207 6.92 6.30 -35.04
CA MET A 207 6.28 5.07 -35.46
C MET A 207 5.27 5.29 -36.59
N VAL A 208 4.40 6.30 -36.45
CA VAL A 208 3.43 6.70 -37.48
C VAL A 208 4.16 7.14 -38.75
N MET A 209 5.23 7.94 -38.63
CA MET A 209 6.02 8.39 -39.79
C MET A 209 6.73 7.22 -40.49
N LYS A 210 7.33 6.28 -39.75
CA LYS A 210 7.96 5.08 -40.35
C LYS A 210 6.95 4.24 -41.13
N ASN A 211 5.72 4.12 -40.65
CA ASN A 211 4.65 3.41 -41.34
C ASN A 211 4.13 4.17 -42.58
N ALA A 212 4.02 5.50 -42.49
CA ALA A 212 3.59 6.34 -43.62
C ALA A 212 4.60 6.35 -44.78
N VAL A 213 5.90 6.26 -44.48
CA VAL A 213 6.98 6.29 -45.49
C VAL A 213 7.31 4.90 -46.02
N SER A 214 7.08 3.84 -45.23
CA SER A 214 7.31 2.45 -45.64
C SER A 214 6.16 1.92 -46.49
N SER A 215 6.06 2.37 -47.75
CA SER A 215 5.04 1.91 -48.72
C SER A 215 5.08 0.39 -49.04
N ARG A 216 5.92 -0.43 -48.38
CA ARG A 216 6.14 -1.83 -48.78
C ARG A 216 6.60 -2.83 -47.71
N ALA A 217 6.64 -2.48 -46.43
CA ALA A 217 6.82 -3.50 -45.42
C ALA A 217 5.44 -4.04 -45.04
N LYS A 218 5.23 -5.36 -45.16
CA LYS A 218 4.19 -6.07 -44.40
C LYS A 218 4.57 -5.98 -42.91
N THR A 219 4.56 -4.78 -42.35
CA THR A 219 4.66 -4.58 -40.91
C THR A 219 3.38 -5.16 -40.35
N ASP A 220 3.50 -6.21 -39.53
CA ASP A 220 2.36 -6.90 -38.94
C ASP A 220 1.50 -5.86 -38.21
N LEU A 221 0.33 -5.57 -38.77
CA LEU A 221 -0.57 -4.51 -38.30
C LEU A 221 -0.92 -4.73 -36.82
N SER A 222 -0.96 -6.01 -36.41
CA SER A 222 -1.17 -6.45 -35.03
C SER A 222 -0.04 -5.96 -34.11
N ARG A 223 1.22 -6.14 -34.51
CA ARG A 223 2.38 -5.68 -33.74
C ARG A 223 2.43 -4.16 -33.63
N LEU A 224 2.06 -3.44 -34.69
CA LEU A 224 1.96 -1.98 -34.66
C LEU A 224 0.86 -1.50 -33.71
N TYR A 225 -0.28 -2.19 -33.71
CA TYR A 225 -1.39 -1.92 -32.79
C TYR A 225 -0.97 -2.16 -31.33
N ASP A 226 -0.33 -3.29 -31.03
CA ASP A 226 0.12 -3.64 -29.68
C ASP A 226 1.13 -2.62 -29.12
N GLU A 227 2.09 -2.21 -29.96
CA GLU A 227 3.09 -1.20 -29.59
C GLU A 227 2.46 0.20 -29.41
N LEU A 228 1.45 0.57 -30.22
CA LEU A 228 0.69 1.81 -30.07
C LEU A 228 -0.12 1.81 -28.76
N GLU A 229 -0.83 0.71 -28.50
CA GLU A 229 -1.65 0.53 -27.31
C GLU A 229 -0.80 0.46 -26.04
N GLY A 230 0.40 -0.13 -26.11
CA GLY A 230 1.39 -0.12 -25.03
C GLY A 230 1.82 1.30 -24.66
N LYS A 231 2.11 2.15 -25.65
CA LYS A 231 2.46 3.56 -25.43
C LYS A 231 1.29 4.37 -24.86
N LEU A 232 0.06 4.12 -25.33
CA LEU A 232 -1.14 4.77 -24.80
C LEU A 232 -1.41 4.37 -23.34
N ARG A 233 -1.28 3.09 -22.98
CA ARG A 233 -1.38 2.61 -21.60
C ARG A 233 -0.33 3.24 -20.68
N ALA A 234 0.91 3.40 -21.16
CA ALA A 234 1.97 4.08 -20.40
C ALA A 234 1.70 5.58 -20.19
N LEU A 235 1.03 6.25 -21.13
CA LEU A 235 0.59 7.63 -20.96
C LEU A 235 -0.61 7.75 -20.01
N GLU A 236 -1.54 6.79 -20.03
CA GLU A 236 -2.67 6.72 -19.11
C GLU A 236 -2.21 6.50 -17.66
N SER A 237 -1.21 5.63 -17.43
CA SER A 237 -0.65 5.40 -16.09
C SER A 237 0.07 6.61 -15.49
N LEU A 238 0.53 7.54 -16.34
CA LEU A 238 1.06 8.86 -15.96
C LEU A 238 -0.05 9.91 -15.69
N GLY A 239 -1.31 9.49 -15.51
CA GLY A 239 -2.42 10.38 -15.15
C GLY A 239 -2.99 11.21 -16.31
N ARG A 240 -2.59 10.94 -17.56
CA ARG A 240 -3.18 11.60 -18.74
C ARG A 240 -4.41 10.81 -19.21
N LYS A 241 -5.62 11.27 -18.85
CA LYS A 241 -6.87 10.70 -19.38
C LYS A 241 -6.97 10.86 -20.90
N LYS A 242 -7.53 9.85 -21.60
CA LYS A 242 -7.87 9.83 -23.03
C LYS A 242 -8.57 11.11 -23.54
N GLU A 243 -9.29 11.80 -22.67
CA GLU A 243 -10.05 13.03 -22.95
C GLU A 243 -9.17 14.20 -23.45
N LYS A 244 -7.86 14.22 -23.16
CA LYS A 244 -6.95 15.26 -23.68
C LYS A 244 -6.31 14.93 -25.04
N PHE A 245 -6.50 13.73 -25.57
CA PHE A 245 -5.99 13.30 -26.89
C PHE A 245 -7.10 12.93 -27.89
N GLY A 246 -8.38 13.02 -27.48
CA GLY A 246 -9.53 12.72 -28.34
C GLY A 246 -9.56 13.50 -29.66
N GLY A 247 -8.90 14.66 -29.73
CA GLY A 247 -8.76 15.42 -30.98
C GLY A 247 -7.73 14.88 -31.98
N PHE A 248 -6.81 14.00 -31.57
CA PHE A 248 -5.73 13.47 -32.43
C PHE A 248 -5.97 12.04 -32.95
N LEU A 249 -6.98 11.34 -32.42
CA LEU A 249 -7.22 9.91 -32.71
C LEU A 249 -8.55 9.63 -33.41
N VAL A 250 -9.28 10.66 -33.86
CA VAL A 250 -10.47 10.48 -34.69
C VAL A 250 -10.05 10.54 -36.16
N PRO A 251 -10.24 9.47 -36.95
CA PRO A 251 -10.01 9.54 -38.38
C PRO A 251 -11.01 10.53 -39.02
N PRO A 252 -10.58 11.39 -39.97
CA PRO A 252 -11.51 12.22 -40.71
C PRO A 252 -12.44 11.32 -41.53
N GLY A 253 -13.74 11.51 -41.35
CA GLY A 253 -14.78 10.92 -42.19
C GLY A 253 -14.83 11.52 -43.58
#